data_AF-A0A938LR52-F1
#
_entry.id   AF-A0A938LR52-F1
#
_cell.length_a   1.000
_cell.length_b   1.000
_cell.length_c   1.000
_cell.angle_alpha   90.00
_cell.angle_beta   90.00
_cell.angle_gamma   90.00
#
_symmetry.space_group_name_H-M   'P 1'
#
loop_
_entity.id
_entity.type
_entity.pdbx_description
1 polymer ?
#
loop_
_entity_poly.entity_id
_entity_poly.type
_entity_poly.pdbx_seq_one_letter_code
_entity_poly.pdbx_strand_id
1 'polypeptide(L)' 'MISSEKEFKAALERIERFQDWLVQFRQTARVSEFEALAGGYRLEIERMQAEVLDYLLRPVTARQEPQPA' A
#
# COMPACT_ATOMS: atom_id res chain seq x y z
N MET A 1 -3.83 -6.34 -6.64
CA MET A 1 -2.55 -6.91 -7.09
C MET A 1 -1.87 -5.90 -8.01
N ILE A 2 -0.73 -5.35 -7.58
CA ILE A 2 0.07 -4.38 -8.34
C ILE A 2 0.81 -5.07 -9.48
N SER A 3 0.73 -4.52 -10.69
CA SER A 3 1.32 -5.10 -11.91
C SER A 3 2.13 -4.11 -12.74
N SER A 4 2.21 -2.85 -12.32
CA SER A 4 2.97 -1.81 -13.01
C SER A 4 3.56 -0.78 -12.06
N GLU A 5 4.58 -0.06 -12.53
CA GLU A 5 5.17 1.07 -11.82
C GLU A 5 4.15 2.16 -11.45
N LYS A 6 3.14 2.38 -12.30
CA LYS A 6 2.07 3.35 -12.02
C LYS A 6 1.21 2.90 -10.84
N GLU A 7 0.80 1.64 -10.84
CA GLU A 7 0.01 1.07 -9.75
C GLU A 7 0.82 0.99 -8.45
N PHE A 8 2.11 0.69 -8.56
CA PHE A 8 3.03 0.70 -7.42
C PHE A 8 3.09 2.06 -6.75
N LYS A 9 3.32 3.13 -7.52
CA LYS A 9 3.31 4.51 -6.99
C LYS A 9 1.97 4.88 -6.38
N ALA A 10 0.87 4.58 -7.07
CA ALA A 10 -0.47 4.87 -6.56
C ALA A 10 -0.78 4.13 -5.24
N ALA A 11 -0.26 2.90 -5.07
CA ALA A 11 -0.39 2.16 -3.84
C ALA A 11 0.38 2.82 -2.68
N LEU A 12 1.62 3.24 -2.92
CA LEU A 12 2.43 3.96 -1.92
C LEU A 12 1.76 5.27 -1.47
N GLU A 13 1.32 6.10 -2.42
CA GLU A 13 0.63 7.36 -2.11
C GLU A 13 -0.68 7.14 -1.33
N ARG A 14 -1.38 6.03 -1.60
CA ARG A 14 -2.60 5.70 -0.87
C ARG A 14 -2.32 5.21 0.55
N ILE A 15 -1.25 4.45 0.76
CA ILE A 15 -0.78 4.07 2.10
C ILE A 15 -0.44 5.32 2.91
N GLU A 16 0.32 6.26 2.34
CA GLU A 16 0.68 7.53 2.98
C GLU A 16 -0.56 8.31 3.43
N ARG A 17 -1.53 8.50 2.53
CA ARG A 17 -2.79 9.20 2.89
C ARG A 17 -3.56 8.50 4.02
N PHE A 18 -3.58 7.17 4.05
CA PHE A 18 -4.25 6.44 5.13
C PHE A 18 -3.50 6.62 6.47
N GLN A 19 -2.17 6.66 6.44
CA GLN A 19 -1.36 6.95 7.62
C GLN A 19 -1.60 8.37 8.13
N ASP A 20 -1.70 9.37 7.24
CA ASP A 20 -2.02 10.75 7.62
C ASP A 20 -3.39 10.85 8.31
N TRP A 21 -4.41 10.14 7.81
CA TRP A 21 -5.71 10.09 8.48
C TRP A 21 -5.64 9.42 9.85
N LEU A 22 -4.87 8.34 10.00
CA LEU A 22 -4.64 7.72 11.31
C LEU A 22 -3.97 8.68 12.30
N VAL A 23 -3.01 9.49 11.84
CA VAL A 23 -2.38 10.54 12.66
C VAL A 23 -3.42 11.57 13.10
N GLN A 24 -4.31 12.00 12.20
CA GLN A 24 -5.39 12.92 12.53
C GLN A 24 -6.38 12.33 13.54
N PHE A 25 -6.83 11.09 13.35
CA PHE A 25 -7.76 10.43 14.28
C PHE A 25 -7.14 10.24 15.66
N ARG A 26 -5.84 9.95 15.75
CA ARG A 26 -5.14 9.83 17.04
C ARG A 26 -5.23 11.12 17.87
N GLN A 27 -5.35 12.28 17.22
CA GLN A 27 -5.45 13.57 17.89
C GLN A 27 -6.90 14.01 18.15
N THR A 28 -7.85 13.53 17.35
CA THR A 28 -9.20 14.14 17.26
C THR A 28 -10.33 13.19 17.66
N ALA A 29 -10.14 11.88 17.55
CA ALA A 29 -11.19 10.91 17.85
C ALA A 29 -11.37 10.73 19.36
N ARG A 30 -12.60 10.39 19.76
CA ARG A 30 -12.85 9.94 21.13
C ARG A 30 -12.23 8.56 21.33
N VAL A 31 -11.74 8.29 22.53
CA VAL A 31 -11.09 7.00 22.87
C VAL A 31 -12.01 5.81 22.55
N SER A 32 -13.31 5.93 22.82
CA SER A 32 -14.30 4.87 22.55
C SER A 32 -14.58 4.62 21.07
N GLU A 33 -14.30 5.59 20.20
CA GLU A 33 -14.57 5.54 18.75
C GLU A 33 -13.29 5.23 17.96
N PHE A 34 -12.12 5.47 18.55
CA PHE A 34 -10.84 5.39 17.87
C PHE A 34 -10.55 4.01 17.28
N GLU A 35 -10.80 2.93 18.02
CA GLU A 35 -10.52 1.57 17.53
C GLU A 35 -11.36 1.23 16.29
N ALA A 36 -12.65 1.59 16.30
CA ALA A 36 -13.54 1.38 15.17
C ALA A 36 -13.12 2.21 13.95
N LEU A 37 -12.70 3.46 14.15
CA LEU A 37 -12.22 4.34 13.08
C LEU A 37 -10.88 3.86 12.51
N ALA A 38 -9.93 3.50 13.36
CA ALA A 38 -8.58 3.14 12.96
C ALA A 38 -8.47 1.71 12.39
N GLY A 39 -9.32 0.78 12.86
CA GLY A 39 -9.23 -0.64 12.49
C GLY A 39 -9.35 -0.90 11.00
N GLY A 40 -10.26 -0.19 10.31
CA GLY A 40 -10.42 -0.30 8.86
C GLY A 40 -9.18 0.17 8.10
N TYR A 41 -8.60 1.31 8.49
CA TYR A 41 -7.38 1.81 7.86
C TYR A 41 -6.18 0.91 8.13
N ARG A 42 -6.07 0.32 9.33
CA ARG A 42 -5.01 -0.64 9.65
C ARG A 42 -5.03 -1.83 8.68
N LEU A 43 -6.19 -2.47 8.53
CA LEU A 43 -6.33 -3.65 7.67
C LEU A 43 -6.02 -3.32 6.20
N GLU A 44 -6.48 -2.17 5.71
CA GLU A 44 -6.19 -1.77 4.33
C GLU A 44 -4.70 -1.44 4.12
N ILE A 45 -4.04 -0.79 5.07
CA ILE A 45 -2.59 -0.54 5.00
C ILE A 45 -1.83 -1.86 4.98
N GLU A 46 -2.14 -2.80 5.88
CA GLU A 46 -1.49 -4.12 5.94
C GLU A 46 -1.64 -4.87 4.62
N ARG A 47 -2.86 -4.90 4.05
CA ARG A 47 -3.15 -5.52 2.75
C ARG A 47 -2.35 -4.87 1.63
N MET A 48 -2.33 -3.54 1.55
CA MET A 48 -1.63 -2.81 0.50
C MET A 48 -0.11 -2.94 0.62
N GLN A 49 0.43 -2.96 1.85
CA GLN A 49 1.86 -3.19 2.08
C GLN A 49 2.28 -4.59 1.63
N ALA A 50 1.44 -5.62 1.86
CA ALA A 50 1.70 -6.95 1.33
C ALA A 50 1.79 -6.93 -0.20
N GLU A 51 0.87 -6.26 -0.89
CA GLU A 51 0.92 -6.14 -2.36
C GLU A 51 2.15 -5.36 -2.86
N VAL A 52 2.58 -4.32 -2.13
CA VAL A 52 3.80 -3.55 -2.42
C VAL A 52 5.04 -4.43 -2.30
N LEU A 53 5.14 -5.23 -1.23
CA LEU A 53 6.25 -6.17 -1.03
C LEU A 53 6.24 -7.26 -2.10
N ASP A 54 5.07 -7.83 -2.39
CA ASP A 54 4.92 -8.82 -3.46
C ASP A 54 5.36 -8.27 -4.82
N TYR A 55 5.08 -6.99 -5.11
CA TYR A 55 5.55 -6.35 -6.34
C TYR A 55 7.08 -6.18 -6.34
N LEU A 56 7.66 -5.68 -5.26
CA LEU A 56 9.10 -5.42 -5.17
C LEU A 56 9.95 -6.70 -5.18
N LEU A 57 9.40 -7.82 -4.70
CA LEU A 57 10.07 -9.12 -4.68
C LEU A 57 9.86 -9.92 -5.98
N ARG A 58 9.03 -9.44 -6.92
CA ARG A 58 8.95 -10.05 -8.24
C ARG A 58 10.21 -9.72 -9.03
N PRO A 59 10.88 -10.74 -9.61
CA PRO A 59 11.95 -10.48 -10.54
C PRO A 59 11.43 -9.61 -11.67
N VAL A 60 12.12 -8.51 -11.96
CA VAL A 60 11.98 -7.84 -13.26
C VAL A 60 12.59 -8.82 -14.25
N THR A 61 11.78 -9.75 -14.78
CA THR A 61 12.21 -10.73 -15.77
C THR A 61 13.04 -9.95 -16.79
N ALA A 62 14.32 -10.34 -16.89
CA ALA A 62 15.34 -9.59 -17.60
C ALA A 62 14.75 -9.04 -18.90
N ARG A 63 14.89 -7.72 -19.10
CA ARG A 63 14.77 -7.02 -20.38
C ARG A 63 14.84 -8.05 -21.51
N GLN A 64 13.69 -8.35 -22.12
CA GLN A 64 13.49 -9.38 -23.15
C GLN A 64 14.82 -9.68 -23.86
N GLU A 65 15.43 -10.83 -23.56
CA GLU A 65 16.57 -11.27 -24.38
C GLU A 65 16.05 -11.31 -25.83
N PRO A 66 16.66 -10.58 -26.77
CA PRO A 66 16.21 -10.61 -28.15
C PRO A 66 16.33 -12.04 -28.64
N GLN A 67 15.18 -12.67 -28.90
CA GLN A 67 15.09 -13.98 -29.51
C GLN A 67 15.88 -13.94 -30.82
N PRO A 68 16.95 -14.74 -31.00
CA PRO A 68 17.65 -14.80 -32.28
C PRO A 68 16.72 -15.41 -33.32
N ALA A 69 16.68 -14.77 -34.49
CA ALA A 69 15.90 -15.15 -35.67
C ALA A 69 16.40 -16.46 -36.31
#